data_AF-A0A350YMV9-F1
#
_entry.id   AF-A0A350YMV9-F1
#
_cell.length_a   1.000
_cell.length_b   1.000
_cell.length_c   1.000
_cell.angle_alpha   90.00
_cell.angle_beta   90.00
_cell.angle_gamma   90.00
#
_symmetry.space_group_name_H-M   'P 1'
#
loop_
_entity.id
_entity.type
_entity.pdbx_description
1 polymer ?
#
loop_
_entity_poly.entity_id
_entity_poly.type
_entity_poly.pdbx_seq_one_letter_code
_entity_poly.pdbx_strand_id
1 'polypeptide(L)'
;MSYIKFEKGQIVNLEYSLSREVIRTNRAGSYSSTTIVGCNTRKYHGLLVCPIDAFGGERHVLLSSMDATVVNNDKSFNTGIRKYKGDYYSPKGHKYIEELEMEGIPSRIYRVGGVKLRHERLLTHYEEQYMARFTILEASEPMKLQIRPFLAFRNIHELTHANLAANTKVEFIPNGIKMKLYEGFPFLHMQFSTNAEFIHVPDWYLGVEYIEEQKRGYDYSEDLFAPGFFEVEASEGDVIVFSASTKEEKPSGFKTKFTRAVSGKIPRSNFSNCLRNAAQQFIERRHGKTLVIAGYPWFGSWGRDTFIALPGLATARPAKKLQLYREVLDTQVGSMKDGLFPNMGNADNPAFNSVDAPLWFFWAVQQYMENGGTDAWERYGGPMKSVLNAYRSGT
;
A
#
# COMPACT_ATOMS: atom_id res chain seq x y z
N MET A 1 23.12 4.10 -7.12
CA MET A 1 23.39 4.84 -5.87
C MET A 1 22.11 5.57 -5.51
N SER A 2 21.47 5.16 -4.41
CA SER A 2 20.18 5.72 -3.99
C SER A 2 20.27 7.23 -3.73
N TYR A 3 19.28 7.98 -4.22
CA TYR A 3 19.09 9.40 -3.88
C TYR A 3 18.65 9.57 -2.42
N ILE A 4 17.88 8.63 -1.89
CA ILE A 4 17.43 8.62 -0.48
C ILE A 4 18.32 7.65 0.29
N LYS A 5 19.06 8.15 1.28
CA LYS A 5 19.99 7.36 2.08
C LYS A 5 19.65 7.49 3.56
N PHE A 6 19.94 6.43 4.31
CA PHE A 6 19.76 6.39 5.75
C PHE A 6 21.00 5.80 6.38
N GLU A 7 21.49 6.43 7.44
CA GLU A 7 22.62 5.90 8.20
C GLU A 7 22.11 4.89 9.24
N LYS A 8 22.87 3.82 9.46
CA LYS A 8 22.50 2.75 10.40
C LYS A 8 22.12 3.29 11.79
N GLY A 9 22.91 4.21 12.34
CA GLY A 9 22.66 4.80 13.66
C GLY A 9 21.32 5.53 13.75
N GLN A 10 20.87 6.15 12.64
CA GLN A 10 19.56 6.80 12.56
C GLN A 10 18.42 5.79 12.44
N ILE A 11 18.62 4.71 11.67
CA ILE A 11 17.59 3.70 11.41
C ILE A 11 17.17 3.00 12.72
N VAL A 12 18.12 2.65 13.58
CA VAL A 12 17.83 1.94 14.84
C VAL A 12 17.29 2.86 15.95
N ASN A 13 17.37 4.18 15.78
CA ASN A 13 16.73 5.14 16.68
C ASN A 13 15.24 5.26 16.35
N LEU A 14 14.38 4.85 17.28
CA LEU A 14 12.93 4.89 17.10
C LEU A 14 12.36 6.32 16.99
N GLU A 15 12.95 7.30 17.68
CA GLU A 15 12.53 8.70 17.56
C GLU A 15 12.70 9.21 16.13
N TYR A 16 13.81 8.85 15.48
CA TYR A 16 14.09 9.19 14.09
C TYR A 16 13.25 8.38 13.10
N SER A 17 13.14 7.07 13.33
CA SER A 17 12.60 6.14 12.33
C SER A 17 11.08 6.04 12.32
N LEU A 18 10.41 6.23 13.47
CA LEU A 18 8.96 6.14 13.56
C LEU A 18 8.23 7.30 12.86
N SER A 19 8.91 8.44 12.66
CA SER A 19 8.35 9.59 11.94
C SER A 19 8.53 9.51 10.41
N ARG A 20 9.20 8.46 9.91
CA ARG A 20 9.53 8.30 8.49
C ARG A 20 8.77 7.13 7.92
N GLU A 21 7.85 7.43 7.03
CA GLU A 21 6.90 6.47 6.48
C GLU A 21 7.19 6.19 5.00
N VAL A 22 6.82 4.99 4.57
CA VAL A 22 6.93 4.54 3.19
C VAL A 22 5.57 4.07 2.74
N ILE A 23 5.03 4.71 1.71
CA ILE A 23 3.80 4.30 1.06
C ILE A 23 4.05 3.82 -0.38
N ARG A 24 3.33 2.78 -0.80
CA ARG A 24 3.27 2.26 -2.17
C ARG A 24 1.83 1.98 -2.55
N THR A 25 1.43 2.37 -3.75
CA THR A 25 0.06 2.13 -4.27
C THR A 25 0.13 1.27 -5.52
N ASN A 26 -0.96 0.55 -5.83
CA ASN A 26 -1.00 -0.38 -6.97
C ASN A 26 -1.70 0.19 -8.21
N ARG A 27 -2.26 1.39 -8.13
CA ARG A 27 -3.13 1.99 -9.16
C ARG A 27 -4.49 1.30 -9.36
N ALA A 28 -4.87 0.37 -8.50
CA ALA A 28 -6.22 -0.20 -8.39
C ALA A 28 -6.92 0.22 -7.08
N GLY A 29 -6.31 1.16 -6.35
CA GLY A 29 -6.85 1.75 -5.12
C GLY A 29 -6.29 1.15 -3.84
N SER A 30 -5.52 0.07 -3.93
CA SER A 30 -4.80 -0.51 -2.80
C SER A 30 -3.50 0.24 -2.52
N TYR A 31 -3.09 0.21 -1.26
CA TYR A 31 -1.79 0.69 -0.83
C TYR A 31 -1.17 -0.20 0.26
N SER A 32 0.13 -0.03 0.43
CA SER A 32 0.95 -0.60 1.49
C SER A 32 1.69 0.55 2.16
N SER A 33 1.57 0.70 3.47
CA SER A 33 2.19 1.80 4.21
C SER A 33 2.64 1.37 5.61
N THR A 34 3.82 1.82 6.03
CA THR A 34 4.36 1.67 7.38
C THR A 34 5.61 2.53 7.53
N THR A 35 6.25 2.53 8.70
CA THR A 35 7.53 3.22 8.92
C THR A 35 8.70 2.55 8.21
N ILE A 36 9.83 3.24 8.11
CA ILE A 36 11.06 2.69 7.52
C ILE A 36 11.55 1.42 8.24
N VAL A 37 11.26 1.28 9.54
CA VAL A 37 11.56 0.07 10.33
C VAL A 37 10.42 -0.95 10.39
N GLY A 38 9.25 -0.64 9.83
CA GLY A 38 8.11 -1.56 9.78
C GLY A 38 7.24 -1.59 11.04
N CYS A 39 7.44 -0.65 11.97
CA CYS A 39 6.51 -0.43 13.08
C CYS A 39 5.35 0.43 12.59
N ASN A 40 4.11 -0.06 12.67
CA ASN A 40 2.95 0.76 12.35
C ASN A 40 2.73 1.82 13.43
N THR A 41 2.56 3.08 13.03
CA THR A 41 2.37 4.22 13.94
C THR A 41 1.02 4.91 13.75
N ARG A 42 0.29 4.53 12.68
CA ARG A 42 -1.05 4.99 12.33
C ARG A 42 -1.96 3.79 12.14
N LYS A 43 -3.25 3.94 12.44
CA LYS A 43 -4.27 2.93 12.07
C LYS A 43 -4.42 2.74 10.55
N TYR A 44 -3.93 3.72 9.79
CA TYR A 44 -3.87 3.69 8.33
C TYR A 44 -2.64 2.94 7.78
N HIS A 45 -1.76 2.43 8.63
CA HIS A 45 -0.66 1.56 8.18
C HIS A 45 -1.13 0.12 8.00
N GLY A 46 -0.53 -0.57 7.04
CA GLY A 46 -0.87 -1.94 6.65
C GLY A 46 -0.01 -2.41 5.49
N LEU A 47 0.26 -3.72 5.42
CA LEU A 47 0.97 -4.33 4.29
C LEU A 47 0.06 -4.50 3.07
N LEU A 48 -1.21 -4.86 3.29
CA LEU A 48 -2.25 -4.92 2.25
C LEU A 48 -3.48 -4.16 2.73
N VAL A 49 -3.65 -2.94 2.20
CA VAL A 49 -4.85 -2.13 2.36
C VAL A 49 -5.52 -1.98 1.01
N CYS A 50 -6.77 -2.42 0.85
CA CYS A 50 -7.44 -2.43 -0.46
C CYS A 50 -8.91 -2.00 -0.38
N PRO A 51 -9.47 -1.42 -1.46
CA PRO A 51 -10.90 -1.19 -1.56
C PRO A 51 -11.64 -2.53 -1.63
N ILE A 52 -12.79 -2.64 -0.97
CA ILE A 52 -13.63 -3.85 -1.02
C ILE A 52 -15.02 -3.47 -1.53
N ASP A 53 -15.43 -4.05 -2.67
CA ASP A 53 -16.70 -3.71 -3.32
C ASP A 53 -17.93 -4.02 -2.44
N ALA A 54 -17.89 -5.10 -1.66
CA ALA A 54 -18.96 -5.44 -0.73
C ALA A 54 -19.19 -4.36 0.35
N PHE A 55 -18.21 -3.48 0.58
CA PHE A 55 -18.26 -2.36 1.52
C PHE A 55 -18.19 -1.01 0.77
N GLY A 56 -18.90 -0.89 -0.36
CA GLY A 56 -18.99 0.37 -1.12
C GLY A 56 -17.67 0.83 -1.75
N GLY A 57 -16.66 -0.07 -1.84
CA GLY A 57 -15.33 0.28 -2.34
C GLY A 57 -14.45 1.02 -1.32
N GLU A 58 -14.85 1.06 -0.05
CA GLU A 58 -14.02 1.63 1.01
C GLU A 58 -12.77 0.80 1.26
N ARG A 59 -11.70 1.47 1.71
CA ARG A 59 -10.41 0.84 1.94
C ARG A 59 -10.39 0.15 3.30
N HIS A 60 -9.91 -1.09 3.31
CA HIS A 60 -9.82 -1.93 4.49
C HIS A 60 -8.41 -2.48 4.65
N VAL A 61 -7.95 -2.58 5.90
CA VAL A 61 -6.67 -3.21 6.23
C VAL A 61 -6.89 -4.71 6.38
N LEU A 62 -6.37 -5.52 5.46
CA LEU A 62 -6.46 -6.98 5.54
C LEU A 62 -5.27 -7.55 6.30
N LEU A 63 -4.05 -7.22 5.85
CA LEU A 63 -2.79 -7.61 6.46
C LEU A 63 -2.14 -6.37 7.07
N SER A 64 -2.11 -6.29 8.41
CA SER A 64 -1.57 -5.15 9.15
C SER A 64 -0.04 -5.15 9.15
N SER A 65 0.56 -6.27 9.53
CA SER A 65 2.01 -6.46 9.59
C SER A 65 2.36 -7.93 9.44
N MET A 66 3.65 -8.23 9.38
CA MET A 66 4.16 -9.59 9.30
C MET A 66 5.52 -9.64 9.99
N ASP A 67 5.73 -10.63 10.85
CA ASP A 67 7.02 -10.89 11.47
C ASP A 67 7.73 -12.00 10.72
N ALA A 68 9.04 -11.82 10.50
CA ALA A 68 9.93 -12.89 10.11
C ALA A 68 10.87 -13.20 11.28
N THR A 69 10.94 -14.46 11.66
CA THR A 69 11.80 -14.95 12.74
C THR A 69 12.77 -15.97 12.16
N VAL A 70 14.07 -15.71 12.35
CA VAL A 70 15.14 -16.64 12.03
C VAL A 70 15.29 -17.60 13.20
N VAL A 71 15.13 -18.91 12.94
CA VAL A 71 15.30 -19.96 13.95
C VAL A 71 16.48 -20.84 13.58
N ASN A 72 17.46 -20.91 14.48
CA ASN A 72 18.70 -21.66 14.33
C ASN A 72 19.11 -22.23 15.69
N ASN A 73 19.35 -23.54 15.78
CA ASN A 73 19.82 -24.24 16.99
C ASN A 73 19.05 -23.80 18.26
N ASP A 74 17.72 -23.86 18.21
CA ASP A 74 16.76 -23.45 19.26
C ASP A 74 16.77 -21.97 19.68
N LYS A 75 17.54 -21.13 18.98
CA LYS A 75 17.50 -19.66 19.15
C LYS A 75 16.60 -19.04 18.09
N SER A 76 15.80 -18.07 18.51
CA SER A 76 14.87 -17.36 17.63
C SER A 76 15.18 -15.86 17.63
N PHE A 77 15.34 -15.28 16.44
CA PHE A 77 15.58 -13.86 16.25
C PHE A 77 14.44 -13.23 15.43
N ASN A 78 13.53 -12.54 16.11
CA ASN A 78 12.38 -11.91 15.47
C ASN A 78 12.73 -10.50 14.94
N THR A 79 12.51 -10.28 13.64
CA THR A 79 12.81 -9.03 12.92
C THR A 79 11.68 -7.99 12.98
N GLY A 80 10.54 -8.36 13.54
CA GLY A 80 9.37 -7.51 13.74
C GLY A 80 9.54 -6.46 14.83
N ILE A 81 8.62 -5.50 14.82
CA ILE A 81 8.49 -4.48 15.85
C ILE A 81 7.04 -4.01 15.92
N ARG A 82 6.50 -3.92 17.13
CA ARG A 82 5.22 -3.27 17.44
C ARG A 82 5.37 -2.44 18.70
N LYS A 83 4.59 -1.39 18.78
CA LYS A 83 4.42 -0.61 20.01
C LYS A 83 3.20 -1.12 20.77
N TYR A 84 3.32 -1.15 22.09
CA TYR A 84 2.22 -1.32 23.03
C TYR A 84 2.27 -0.19 24.06
N LYS A 85 1.47 -0.31 25.12
CA LYS A 85 1.33 0.67 26.21
C LYS A 85 2.66 1.22 26.73
N GLY A 86 2.71 2.54 26.90
CA GLY A 86 3.89 3.27 27.35
C GLY A 86 5.02 3.20 26.32
N ASP A 87 6.27 3.05 26.76
CA ASP A 87 7.41 2.90 25.84
C ASP A 87 7.78 1.44 25.56
N TYR A 88 6.79 0.55 25.62
CA TYR A 88 6.99 -0.87 25.39
C TYR A 88 6.95 -1.21 23.89
N TYR A 89 8.07 -1.69 23.37
CA TYR A 89 8.19 -2.20 22.00
C TYR A 89 8.58 -3.67 22.02
N SER A 90 7.79 -4.50 21.36
CA SER A 90 8.03 -5.94 21.24
C SER A 90 7.49 -6.48 19.92
N PRO A 91 8.25 -7.28 19.16
CA PRO A 91 9.68 -7.55 19.34
C PRO A 91 10.52 -6.28 19.08
N LYS A 92 11.85 -6.38 19.26
CA LYS A 92 12.81 -5.28 19.04
C LYS A 92 13.63 -5.45 17.77
N GLY A 93 13.03 -6.00 16.72
CA GLY A 93 13.71 -6.40 15.49
C GLY A 93 14.34 -5.25 14.70
N HIS A 94 13.88 -4.01 14.91
CA HIS A 94 14.52 -2.79 14.39
C HIS A 94 16.01 -2.70 14.74
N LYS A 95 16.43 -3.25 15.89
CA LYS A 95 17.84 -3.27 16.33
C LYS A 95 18.74 -4.12 15.43
N TYR A 96 18.17 -5.06 14.70
CA TYR A 96 18.91 -5.95 13.80
C TYR A 96 19.06 -5.37 12.39
N ILE A 97 18.47 -4.21 12.08
CA ILE A 97 18.59 -3.61 10.75
C ILE A 97 20.02 -3.09 10.56
N GLU A 98 20.72 -3.66 9.58
CA GLU A 98 22.06 -3.25 9.16
C GLU A 98 21.97 -2.17 8.07
N GLU A 99 21.08 -2.37 7.10
CA GLU A 99 20.92 -1.49 5.94
C GLU A 99 19.45 -1.32 5.53
N LEU A 100 19.15 -0.16 4.94
CA LEU A 100 17.84 0.18 4.39
C LEU A 100 18.03 0.76 2.98
N GLU A 101 17.53 0.05 1.97
CA GLU A 101 17.65 0.45 0.57
C GLU A 101 16.29 0.91 0.03
N MET A 102 16.28 2.01 -0.73
CA MET A 102 15.08 2.60 -1.32
C MET A 102 15.18 2.84 -2.83
N GLU A 103 16.31 2.48 -3.46
CA GLU A 103 16.59 2.78 -4.87
C GLU A 103 15.55 2.12 -5.79
N GLY A 104 15.40 0.79 -5.74
CA GLY A 104 14.36 0.08 -6.51
C GLY A 104 13.04 0.00 -5.75
N ILE A 105 13.01 -0.89 -4.76
CA ILE A 105 11.89 -1.10 -3.83
C ILE A 105 12.40 -1.01 -2.38
N PRO A 106 11.52 -0.77 -1.41
CA PRO A 106 11.90 -0.78 -0.01
C PRO A 106 12.45 -2.15 0.39
N SER A 107 13.70 -2.17 0.84
CA SER A 107 14.47 -3.35 1.23
C SER A 107 15.13 -3.09 2.57
N ARG A 108 15.04 -4.04 3.49
CA ARG A 108 15.76 -4.04 4.76
C ARG A 108 16.69 -5.22 4.81
N ILE A 109 17.93 -4.99 5.22
CA ILE A 109 18.90 -6.03 5.46
C ILE A 109 19.06 -6.15 6.97
N TYR A 110 18.83 -7.35 7.49
CA TYR A 110 18.94 -7.69 8.90
C TYR A 110 20.17 -8.55 9.14
N ARG A 111 20.84 -8.31 10.27
CA ARG A 111 21.89 -9.17 10.81
C ARG A 111 21.43 -9.78 12.14
N VAL A 112 21.21 -11.08 12.17
CA VAL A 112 20.72 -11.81 13.34
C VAL A 112 21.50 -13.11 13.51
N GLY A 113 22.14 -13.30 14.68
CA GLY A 113 23.05 -14.44 14.87
C GLY A 113 24.10 -14.52 13.74
N GLY A 114 24.21 -15.69 13.12
CA GLY A 114 25.07 -15.94 11.94
C GLY A 114 24.39 -15.72 10.59
N VAL A 115 23.23 -15.04 10.53
CA VAL A 115 22.42 -14.88 9.30
C VAL A 115 22.34 -13.41 8.87
N LYS A 116 22.55 -13.16 7.57
CA LYS A 116 22.23 -11.90 6.88
C LYS A 116 21.00 -12.10 6.01
N LEU A 117 19.89 -11.46 6.36
CA LEU A 117 18.60 -11.62 5.70
C LEU A 117 18.19 -10.32 5.01
N ARG A 118 17.97 -10.35 3.70
CA ARG A 118 17.30 -9.25 2.98
C ARG A 118 15.79 -9.52 2.94
N HIS A 119 15.00 -8.52 3.34
CA HIS A 119 13.55 -8.51 3.26
C HIS A 119 13.08 -7.34 2.39
N GLU A 120 12.54 -7.67 1.22
CA GLU A 120 12.02 -6.74 0.22
C GLU A 120 10.51 -6.78 0.17
N ARG A 121 9.88 -5.63 -0.10
CA ARG A 121 8.42 -5.50 -0.09
C ARG A 121 7.88 -4.90 -1.38
N LEU A 122 6.83 -5.50 -1.89
CA LEU A 122 6.21 -5.12 -3.16
C LEU A 122 4.69 -5.17 -3.03
N LEU A 123 4.02 -4.15 -3.57
CA LEU A 123 2.60 -4.20 -3.87
C LEU A 123 2.46 -4.35 -5.39
N THR A 124 1.78 -5.40 -5.83
CA THR A 124 1.63 -5.73 -7.25
C THR A 124 0.75 -4.68 -7.95
N HIS A 125 1.08 -4.32 -9.19
CA HIS A 125 0.28 -3.34 -9.95
C HIS A 125 -1.06 -3.94 -10.36
N TYR A 126 -2.14 -3.16 -10.21
CA TYR A 126 -3.52 -3.50 -10.59
C TYR A 126 -4.12 -4.73 -9.92
N GLU A 127 -3.47 -5.23 -8.87
CA GLU A 127 -3.89 -6.42 -8.15
C GLU A 127 -3.81 -6.15 -6.65
N GLU A 128 -4.78 -6.67 -5.90
CA GLU A 128 -4.85 -6.59 -4.44
C GLU A 128 -3.95 -7.65 -3.81
N GLN A 129 -2.66 -7.59 -4.18
CA GLN A 129 -1.65 -8.56 -3.80
C GLN A 129 -0.42 -7.85 -3.23
N TYR A 130 -0.11 -8.17 -1.98
CA TYR A 130 1.17 -7.86 -1.35
C TYR A 130 2.12 -9.04 -1.54
N MET A 131 3.37 -8.74 -1.85
CA MET A 131 4.44 -9.74 -1.92
C MET A 131 5.64 -9.30 -1.07
N ALA A 132 6.25 -10.26 -0.39
CA ALA A 132 7.52 -10.08 0.29
C ALA A 132 8.54 -11.08 -0.25
N ARG A 133 9.78 -10.63 -0.47
CA ARG A 133 10.89 -11.50 -0.85
C ARG A 133 11.93 -11.51 0.26
N PHE A 134 12.25 -12.72 0.70
CA PHE A 134 13.30 -13.02 1.65
C PHE A 134 14.48 -13.62 0.88
N THR A 135 15.65 -13.02 1.01
CA THR A 135 16.90 -13.56 0.44
C THR A 135 17.89 -13.78 1.58
N ILE A 136 18.32 -15.03 1.74
CA ILE A 136 19.34 -15.40 2.71
C ILE A 136 20.70 -15.06 2.08
N LEU A 137 21.28 -13.93 2.44
CA LEU A 137 22.52 -13.45 1.85
C LEU A 137 23.74 -14.19 2.38
N GLU A 138 23.73 -14.47 3.68
CA GLU A 138 24.79 -15.19 4.39
C GLU A 138 24.10 -16.05 5.47
N ALA A 139 24.53 -17.31 5.64
CA ALA A 139 24.08 -18.16 6.74
C ALA A 139 25.16 -19.18 7.13
N SER A 140 25.47 -19.28 8.43
CA SER A 140 26.46 -20.22 8.94
C SER A 140 26.05 -21.69 8.83
N GLU A 141 24.74 -21.98 8.79
CA GLU A 141 24.15 -23.31 8.69
C GLU A 141 22.68 -23.20 8.22
N PRO A 142 22.04 -24.30 7.76
CA PRO A 142 20.62 -24.31 7.45
C PRO A 142 19.76 -23.85 8.63
N MET A 143 18.66 -23.17 8.33
CA MET A 143 17.79 -22.54 9.32
C MET A 143 16.32 -22.66 8.93
N LYS A 144 15.45 -22.41 9.90
CA LYS A 144 14.02 -22.21 9.65
C LYS A 144 13.69 -20.73 9.64
N LEU A 145 12.94 -20.30 8.63
CA LEU A 145 12.32 -18.99 8.57
C LEU A 145 10.85 -19.12 8.96
N GLN A 146 10.49 -18.57 10.12
CA GLN A 146 9.11 -18.51 10.58
C GLN A 146 8.46 -17.18 10.17
N ILE A 147 7.35 -17.24 9.45
CA ILE A 147 6.61 -16.06 8.98
C ILE A 147 5.24 -16.01 9.65
N ARG A 148 5.01 -14.99 10.49
CA ARG A 148 3.75 -14.78 11.21
C ARG A 148 2.99 -13.57 10.66
N PRO A 149 1.85 -13.76 9.98
CA PRO A 149 1.01 -12.65 9.54
C PRO A 149 0.12 -12.13 10.68
N PHE A 150 -0.16 -10.83 10.67
CA PHE A 150 -1.07 -10.17 11.61
C PHE A 150 -2.20 -9.49 10.85
N LEU A 151 -3.41 -9.95 11.08
CA LEU A 151 -4.62 -9.61 10.34
C LEU A 151 -5.46 -8.59 11.12
N ALA A 152 -6.09 -7.68 10.38
CA ALA A 152 -6.96 -6.66 10.96
C ALA A 152 -8.41 -6.79 10.48
N PHE A 153 -8.64 -6.94 9.17
CA PHE A 153 -9.97 -7.08 8.55
C PHE A 153 -10.95 -5.99 9.01
N ARG A 154 -10.53 -4.73 8.88
CA ARG A 154 -11.31 -3.57 9.33
C ARG A 154 -11.16 -2.38 8.40
N ASN A 155 -12.11 -1.46 8.49
CA ASN A 155 -12.05 -0.20 7.76
C ASN A 155 -10.80 0.62 8.18
N ILE A 156 -10.23 1.41 7.26
CA ILE A 156 -9.06 2.24 7.59
C ILE A 156 -9.36 3.33 8.64
N HIS A 157 -10.62 3.69 8.85
CA HIS A 157 -11.05 4.68 9.84
C HIS A 157 -11.33 4.08 11.23
N GLU A 158 -11.38 2.76 11.33
CA GLU A 158 -11.74 2.03 12.56
C GLU A 158 -10.54 1.28 13.15
N LEU A 159 -10.75 0.68 14.31
CA LEU A 159 -9.86 -0.27 14.97
C LEU A 159 -10.65 -1.54 15.26
N THR A 160 -9.95 -2.67 15.37
CA THR A 160 -10.54 -3.94 15.77
C THR A 160 -10.00 -4.39 17.13
N HIS A 161 -10.85 -5.13 17.83
CA HIS A 161 -10.54 -5.71 19.14
C HIS A 161 -10.89 -7.18 19.15
N ALA A 162 -10.25 -7.94 20.04
CA ALA A 162 -10.53 -9.36 20.18
C ALA A 162 -12.03 -9.59 20.45
N ASN A 163 -12.65 -10.46 19.65
CA ASN A 163 -14.09 -10.70 19.71
C ASN A 163 -14.46 -12.12 19.28
N LEU A 164 -15.68 -12.53 19.64
CA LEU A 164 -16.22 -13.86 19.39
C LEU A 164 -16.74 -14.06 17.95
N ALA A 165 -16.91 -12.98 17.18
CA ALA A 165 -17.39 -13.06 15.80
C ALA A 165 -16.27 -13.43 14.80
N ALA A 166 -15.01 -13.38 15.24
CA ALA A 166 -13.85 -13.68 14.42
C ALA A 166 -13.79 -15.18 14.03
N ASN A 167 -13.82 -15.45 12.73
CA ASN A 167 -13.60 -16.77 12.19
C ASN A 167 -12.09 -17.09 12.17
N THR A 168 -11.68 -17.97 13.07
CA THR A 168 -10.28 -18.39 13.23
C THR A 168 -9.89 -19.57 12.34
N LYS A 169 -10.83 -20.15 11.59
CA LYS A 169 -10.56 -21.33 10.74
C LYS A 169 -9.73 -20.94 9.52
N VAL A 170 -8.87 -21.86 9.10
CA VAL A 170 -8.04 -21.76 7.89
C VAL A 170 -8.35 -22.90 6.94
N GLU A 171 -8.23 -22.64 5.64
CA GLU A 171 -8.27 -23.67 4.60
C GLU A 171 -6.87 -23.81 3.99
N PHE A 172 -6.33 -25.03 3.93
CA PHE A 172 -5.07 -25.29 3.27
C PHE A 172 -5.22 -25.23 1.75
N ILE A 173 -4.27 -24.55 1.10
CA ILE A 173 -4.18 -24.41 -0.34
C ILE A 173 -2.72 -24.66 -0.77
N PRO A 174 -2.41 -24.82 -2.07
CA PRO A 174 -1.03 -25.06 -2.49
C PRO A 174 -0.05 -24.03 -1.93
N ASN A 175 0.98 -24.54 -1.23
CA ASN A 175 2.02 -23.77 -0.53
C ASN A 175 1.49 -22.66 0.41
N GLY A 176 0.34 -22.86 1.06
CA GLY A 176 -0.21 -21.83 1.92
C GLY A 176 -1.55 -22.14 2.56
N ILE A 177 -2.21 -21.07 3.01
CA ILE A 177 -3.57 -21.11 3.52
C ILE A 177 -4.40 -19.96 2.92
N LYS A 178 -5.73 -20.08 2.97
CA LYS A 178 -6.65 -18.95 2.83
C LYS A 178 -7.57 -18.87 4.05
N MET A 179 -7.98 -17.65 4.37
CA MET A 179 -8.98 -17.39 5.40
C MET A 179 -9.66 -16.04 5.20
N LYS A 180 -10.80 -15.82 5.84
CA LYS A 180 -11.42 -14.50 6.04
C LYS A 180 -11.82 -14.39 7.50
N LEU A 181 -11.46 -13.28 8.16
CA LEU A 181 -11.72 -13.13 9.59
C LEU A 181 -13.20 -12.86 9.88
N TYR A 182 -13.87 -12.13 8.99
CA TYR A 182 -15.29 -11.78 9.11
C TYR A 182 -16.01 -12.06 7.79
N GLU A 183 -17.32 -12.30 7.89
CA GLU A 183 -18.19 -12.43 6.73
C GLU A 183 -18.27 -11.11 5.93
N GLY A 184 -18.53 -11.22 4.63
CA GLY A 184 -18.51 -10.09 3.69
C GLY A 184 -17.12 -9.70 3.17
N PHE A 185 -16.04 -10.02 3.89
CA PHE A 185 -14.68 -9.83 3.39
C PHE A 185 -14.26 -10.91 2.37
N PRO A 186 -13.36 -10.58 1.43
CA PRO A 186 -12.74 -11.58 0.57
C PRO A 186 -11.82 -12.50 1.38
N PHE A 187 -11.59 -13.71 0.87
CA PHE A 187 -10.53 -14.57 1.38
C PHE A 187 -9.16 -13.92 1.14
N LEU A 188 -8.34 -13.90 2.18
CA LEU A 188 -6.91 -13.60 2.08
C LEU A 188 -6.13 -14.89 1.88
N HIS A 189 -5.56 -15.05 0.69
CA HIS A 189 -4.74 -16.19 0.28
C HIS A 189 -3.28 -15.86 0.60
N MET A 190 -2.68 -16.61 1.51
CA MET A 190 -1.32 -16.44 2.01
C MET A 190 -0.48 -17.64 1.58
N GLN A 191 0.38 -17.47 0.57
CA GLN A 191 1.09 -18.54 -0.12
C GLN A 191 2.59 -18.24 -0.30
N PHE A 192 3.40 -19.29 -0.49
CA PHE A 192 4.85 -19.22 -0.66
C PHE A 192 5.32 -19.80 -1.99
N SER A 193 6.41 -19.25 -2.53
CA SER A 193 7.07 -19.76 -3.74
C SER A 193 7.76 -21.12 -3.58
N THR A 194 7.78 -21.65 -2.35
CA THR A 194 8.36 -22.92 -1.96
C THR A 194 7.39 -23.62 -1.01
N ASN A 195 7.66 -24.87 -0.66
CA ASN A 195 6.87 -25.57 0.36
C ASN A 195 6.98 -24.82 1.69
N ALA A 196 5.84 -24.59 2.34
CA ALA A 196 5.75 -23.90 3.62
C ALA A 196 4.76 -24.67 4.50
N GLU A 197 5.24 -25.16 5.64
CA GLU A 197 4.38 -25.81 6.62
C GLU A 197 3.64 -24.73 7.42
N PHE A 198 2.32 -24.85 7.54
CA PHE A 198 1.55 -23.90 8.34
C PHE A 198 1.18 -24.50 9.69
N ILE A 199 1.66 -23.86 10.77
CA ILE A 199 1.35 -24.23 12.14
C ILE A 199 0.19 -23.37 12.63
N HIS A 200 -0.98 -24.00 12.75
CA HIS A 200 -2.20 -23.31 13.17
C HIS A 200 -2.24 -23.14 14.69
N VAL A 201 -1.92 -21.92 15.14
CA VAL A 201 -1.97 -21.50 16.54
C VAL A 201 -2.62 -20.11 16.61
N PRO A 202 -3.95 -20.04 16.43
CA PRO A 202 -4.65 -18.77 16.34
C PRO A 202 -4.60 -18.03 17.68
N ASP A 203 -4.20 -16.76 17.63
CA ASP A 203 -4.06 -15.93 18.83
C ASP A 203 -4.35 -14.45 18.55
N TRP A 204 -4.78 -13.72 19.57
CA TRP A 204 -4.98 -12.28 19.53
C TRP A 204 -3.84 -11.56 20.22
N TYR A 205 -3.19 -10.68 19.47
CA TYR A 205 -2.13 -9.80 19.97
C TYR A 205 -2.76 -8.51 20.46
N LEU A 206 -2.92 -8.41 21.78
CA LEU A 206 -3.70 -7.34 22.40
C LEU A 206 -2.92 -6.05 22.57
N GLY A 207 -3.60 -4.91 22.42
CA GLY A 207 -3.10 -3.60 22.86
C GLY A 207 -1.97 -3.01 22.03
N VAL A 208 -1.91 -3.29 20.72
CA VAL A 208 -0.98 -2.64 19.79
C VAL A 208 -1.37 -1.16 19.66
N GLU A 209 -0.42 -0.24 19.87
CA GLU A 209 -0.70 1.20 19.91
C GLU A 209 -0.16 1.97 18.69
N TYR A 210 -0.97 2.90 18.19
CA TYR A 210 -0.65 3.82 17.10
C TYR A 210 -0.37 5.23 17.61
N ILE A 211 0.91 5.57 17.80
CA ILE A 211 1.33 6.86 18.38
C ILE A 211 0.77 8.09 17.69
N GLU A 212 0.59 8.05 16.38
CA GLU A 212 0.12 9.21 15.64
C GLU A 212 -1.38 9.44 15.86
N GLU A 213 -2.15 8.38 16.10
CA GLU A 213 -3.57 8.52 16.46
C GLU A 213 -3.71 8.99 17.91
N GLN A 214 -2.85 8.48 18.81
CA GLN A 214 -2.79 8.93 20.20
C GLN A 214 -2.50 10.43 20.30
N LYS A 215 -1.50 10.94 19.55
CA LYS A 215 -1.17 12.37 19.50
C LYS A 215 -2.32 13.23 18.98
N ARG A 216 -3.19 12.67 18.14
CA ARG A 216 -4.37 13.36 17.57
C ARG A 216 -5.60 13.27 18.48
N GLY A 217 -5.53 12.51 19.58
CA GLY A 217 -6.66 12.30 20.49
C GLY A 217 -7.73 11.35 19.96
N TYR A 218 -7.40 10.51 18.97
CA TYR A 218 -8.31 9.45 18.48
C TYR A 218 -8.03 8.13 19.18
N ASP A 219 -8.96 7.17 19.08
CA ASP A 219 -8.69 5.79 19.45
C ASP A 219 -7.43 5.28 18.73
N TYR A 220 -6.56 4.64 19.49
CA TYR A 220 -5.19 4.33 19.06
C TYR A 220 -4.70 2.93 19.43
N SER A 221 -5.50 2.14 20.15
CA SER A 221 -5.13 0.78 20.58
C SER A 221 -5.96 -0.24 19.81
N GLU A 222 -5.30 -1.24 19.22
CA GLU A 222 -5.91 -2.29 18.40
C GLU A 222 -5.42 -3.66 18.83
N ASP A 223 -6.29 -4.67 18.71
CA ASP A 223 -5.89 -6.07 18.83
C ASP A 223 -5.74 -6.66 17.42
N LEU A 224 -4.67 -7.40 17.16
CA LEU A 224 -4.40 -8.01 15.85
C LEU A 224 -4.51 -9.53 15.94
N PHE A 225 -5.22 -10.13 14.99
CA PHE A 225 -5.36 -11.58 14.95
C PHE A 225 -4.19 -12.22 14.18
N ALA A 226 -3.52 -13.19 14.77
CA ALA A 226 -2.53 -14.03 14.09
C ALA A 226 -3.10 -15.44 13.95
N PRO A 227 -3.31 -15.97 12.72
CA PRO A 227 -3.89 -17.31 12.54
C PRO A 227 -2.93 -18.46 12.88
N GLY A 228 -1.64 -18.15 13.07
CA GLY A 228 -0.55 -19.11 13.16
C GLY A 228 0.70 -18.54 12.51
N PHE A 229 1.62 -19.41 12.09
CA PHE A 229 2.81 -19.01 11.34
C PHE A 229 3.21 -20.09 10.35
N PHE A 230 3.93 -19.68 9.31
CA PHE A 230 4.51 -20.58 8.32
C PHE A 230 5.96 -20.89 8.69
N GLU A 231 6.37 -22.14 8.59
CA GLU A 231 7.77 -22.56 8.65
C GLU A 231 8.28 -22.89 7.25
N VAL A 232 9.44 -22.34 6.91
CA VAL A 232 10.13 -22.62 5.65
C VAL A 232 11.59 -22.94 5.97
N GLU A 233 12.06 -24.10 5.52
CA GLU A 233 13.49 -24.43 5.52
C GLU A 233 14.24 -23.50 4.56
N ALA A 234 15.36 -22.94 4.99
CA ALA A 234 16.17 -22.05 4.17
C ALA A 234 17.67 -22.21 4.44
N SER A 235 18.46 -22.00 3.41
CA SER A 235 19.92 -22.01 3.43
C SER A 235 20.47 -20.75 2.75
N GLU A 236 21.78 -20.52 2.86
CA GLU A 236 22.45 -19.44 2.14
C GLU A 236 22.13 -19.47 0.64
N GLY A 237 21.84 -18.30 0.07
CA GLY A 237 21.48 -18.14 -1.34
C GLY A 237 19.99 -18.34 -1.65
N ASP A 238 19.20 -18.88 -0.71
CA ASP A 238 17.77 -19.08 -0.96
C ASP A 238 17.01 -17.78 -1.15
N VAL A 239 16.06 -17.84 -2.10
CA VAL A 239 15.11 -16.77 -2.38
C VAL A 239 13.70 -17.32 -2.19
N ILE A 240 13.00 -16.79 -1.18
CA ILE A 240 11.65 -17.19 -0.79
C ILE A 240 10.72 -16.00 -1.01
N VAL A 241 9.62 -16.21 -1.73
CA VAL A 241 8.62 -15.16 -1.97
C VAL A 241 7.30 -15.55 -1.31
N PHE A 242 6.85 -14.70 -0.38
CA PHE A 242 5.52 -14.74 0.21
C PHE A 242 4.56 -13.86 -0.59
N SER A 243 3.31 -14.30 -0.71
CA SER A 243 2.20 -13.57 -1.33
C SER A 243 1.00 -13.56 -0.40
N ALA A 244 0.40 -12.39 -0.19
CA ALA A 244 -0.92 -12.23 0.42
C ALA A 244 -1.85 -11.55 -0.59
N SER A 245 -2.94 -12.21 -1.00
CA SER A 245 -3.80 -11.80 -2.11
C SER A 245 -5.29 -12.00 -1.81
N THR A 246 -6.17 -11.14 -2.34
CA THR A 246 -7.63 -11.35 -2.29
C THR A 246 -8.12 -12.45 -3.24
N LYS A 247 -7.21 -13.00 -4.06
CA LYS A 247 -7.47 -14.11 -5.00
C LYS A 247 -6.40 -15.18 -4.85
N GLU A 248 -6.76 -16.43 -5.08
CA GLU A 248 -5.78 -17.51 -5.14
C GLU A 248 -4.84 -17.32 -6.33
N GLU A 249 -3.54 -17.48 -6.09
CA GLU A 249 -2.52 -17.31 -7.11
C GLU A 249 -1.71 -18.60 -7.30
N LYS A 250 -0.98 -18.70 -8.41
CA LYS A 250 -0.11 -19.86 -8.69
C LYS A 250 1.28 -19.65 -8.06
N PRO A 251 1.67 -20.41 -7.01
CA PRO A 251 2.90 -20.12 -6.29
C PRO A 251 4.18 -20.27 -7.10
N SER A 252 4.19 -21.17 -8.09
CA SER A 252 5.31 -21.37 -9.02
C SER A 252 5.69 -20.11 -9.81
N GLY A 253 4.76 -19.17 -9.99
CA GLY A 253 4.99 -17.91 -10.70
C GLY A 253 5.56 -16.78 -9.83
N PHE A 254 5.59 -16.92 -8.50
CA PHE A 254 5.87 -15.79 -7.59
C PHE A 254 7.27 -15.19 -7.78
N LYS A 255 8.31 -16.01 -7.92
CA LYS A 255 9.68 -15.51 -8.13
C LYS A 255 9.77 -14.68 -9.41
N THR A 256 9.22 -15.20 -10.51
CA THR A 256 9.20 -14.52 -11.82
C THR A 256 8.38 -13.22 -11.76
N LYS A 257 7.18 -13.27 -11.16
CA LYS A 257 6.29 -12.12 -10.99
C LYS A 257 6.98 -11.01 -10.19
N PHE A 258 7.62 -11.35 -9.07
CA PHE A 258 8.34 -10.41 -8.23
C PHE A 258 9.52 -9.77 -8.99
N THR A 259 10.38 -10.59 -9.60
CA THR A 259 11.56 -10.10 -10.35
C THR A 259 11.16 -9.18 -11.50
N ARG A 260 10.13 -9.55 -12.28
CA ARG A 260 9.59 -8.72 -13.37
C ARG A 260 9.02 -7.40 -12.85
N ALA A 261 8.32 -7.42 -11.72
CA ALA A 261 7.74 -6.23 -11.14
C ALA A 261 8.81 -5.26 -10.60
N VAL A 262 9.91 -5.78 -10.05
CA VAL A 262 11.05 -4.96 -9.58
C VAL A 262 11.84 -4.38 -10.76
N SER A 263 12.15 -5.18 -11.79
CA SER A 263 12.94 -4.70 -12.94
C SER A 263 12.23 -3.60 -13.74
N GLY A 264 10.89 -3.56 -13.71
CA GLY A 264 10.10 -2.51 -14.33
C GLY A 264 9.99 -1.20 -13.52
N LYS A 265 10.57 -1.10 -12.31
CA LYS A 265 10.51 0.13 -11.50
C LYS A 265 11.54 1.15 -11.96
N ILE A 266 11.16 2.42 -11.90
CA ILE A 266 12.09 3.54 -12.10
C ILE A 266 12.98 3.61 -10.85
N PRO A 267 14.31 3.49 -10.97
CA PRO A 267 15.20 3.57 -9.81
C PRO A 267 15.21 5.01 -9.26
N ARG A 268 15.10 5.16 -7.93
CA ARG A 268 15.21 6.45 -7.21
C ARG A 268 16.66 6.89 -7.07
N SER A 269 17.35 6.98 -8.20
CA SER A 269 18.76 7.37 -8.30
C SER A 269 18.98 8.89 -8.34
N ASN A 270 17.93 9.67 -8.59
CA ASN A 270 17.97 11.14 -8.57
C ASN A 270 16.59 11.74 -8.23
N PHE A 271 16.57 13.06 -8.04
CA PHE A 271 15.36 13.83 -7.68
C PHE A 271 14.21 13.64 -8.70
N SER A 272 14.50 13.74 -10.00
CA SER A 272 13.50 13.57 -11.07
C SER A 272 12.87 12.18 -11.03
N ASN A 273 13.66 11.13 -10.86
CA ASN A 273 13.14 9.77 -10.71
C ASN A 273 12.33 9.58 -9.42
N CYS A 274 12.67 10.28 -8.33
CA CYS A 274 11.85 10.28 -7.12
C CYS A 274 10.48 10.91 -7.39
N LEU A 275 10.42 12.07 -8.03
CA LEU A 275 9.17 12.71 -8.42
C LEU A 275 8.34 11.84 -9.38
N ARG A 276 8.97 11.22 -10.38
CA ARG A 276 8.29 10.29 -11.30
C ARG A 276 7.73 9.07 -10.57
N ASN A 277 8.39 8.56 -9.53
CA ASN A 277 7.85 7.50 -8.69
C ASN A 277 6.67 7.98 -7.85
N ALA A 278 6.76 9.17 -7.24
CA ALA A 278 5.70 9.76 -6.42
C ALA A 278 4.44 10.05 -7.25
N ALA A 279 4.58 10.70 -8.40
CA ALA A 279 3.48 10.99 -9.33
C ALA A 279 2.72 9.73 -9.76
N GLN A 280 3.37 8.56 -9.72
CA GLN A 280 2.69 7.33 -10.08
C GLN A 280 1.68 6.85 -9.04
N GLN A 281 1.81 7.30 -7.79
CA GLN A 281 1.05 6.77 -6.66
C GLN A 281 -0.39 7.27 -6.61
N PHE A 282 -0.63 8.47 -7.12
CA PHE A 282 -1.91 9.16 -7.04
C PHE A 282 -2.91 8.75 -8.13
N ILE A 283 -2.52 7.91 -9.09
CA ILE A 283 -3.43 7.47 -10.15
C ILE A 283 -4.09 6.16 -9.76
N GLU A 284 -5.41 6.17 -9.68
CA GLU A 284 -6.25 5.01 -9.42
C GLU A 284 -7.10 4.68 -10.66
N ARG A 285 -7.12 3.43 -11.09
CA ARG A 285 -7.96 2.91 -12.17
C ARG A 285 -8.83 1.79 -11.63
N ARG A 286 -10.14 2.00 -11.66
CA ARG A 286 -11.12 1.04 -11.11
C ARG A 286 -12.46 1.23 -11.81
N HIS A 287 -13.14 0.14 -12.11
CA HIS A 287 -14.48 0.16 -12.72
C HIS A 287 -14.58 1.03 -13.99
N GLY A 288 -13.55 0.98 -14.84
CA GLY A 288 -13.46 1.78 -16.07
C GLY A 288 -13.15 3.27 -15.88
N LYS A 289 -13.04 3.75 -14.64
CA LYS A 289 -12.72 5.15 -14.31
C LYS A 289 -11.24 5.32 -13.98
N THR A 290 -10.70 6.50 -14.26
CA THR A 290 -9.35 6.90 -13.87
C THR A 290 -9.41 8.14 -13.00
N LEU A 291 -9.02 8.01 -11.74
CA LEU A 291 -9.09 9.03 -10.71
C LEU A 291 -7.69 9.48 -10.29
N VAL A 292 -7.62 10.75 -9.87
CA VAL A 292 -6.45 11.30 -9.17
C VAL A 292 -6.80 11.38 -7.69
N ILE A 293 -6.17 10.55 -6.88
CA ILE A 293 -6.31 10.54 -5.43
C ILE A 293 -5.54 11.74 -4.87
N ALA A 294 -6.23 12.63 -4.14
CA ALA A 294 -5.65 13.89 -3.67
C ALA A 294 -4.52 13.66 -2.64
N GLY A 295 -4.61 12.58 -1.85
CA GLY A 295 -3.56 12.21 -0.92
C GLY A 295 -3.92 10.98 -0.10
N TYR A 296 -3.03 9.99 -0.12
CA TYR A 296 -3.17 8.83 0.75
C TYR A 296 -2.73 9.17 2.18
N PRO A 297 -3.31 8.53 3.21
CA PRO A 297 -4.39 7.54 3.12
C PRO A 297 -5.81 8.14 3.18
N TRP A 298 -5.95 9.41 3.54
CA TRP A 298 -7.24 9.99 3.96
C TRP A 298 -8.14 10.49 2.83
N PHE A 299 -7.54 11.00 1.74
CA PHE A 299 -8.31 11.71 0.73
C PHE A 299 -8.72 10.78 -0.43
N GLY A 300 -9.91 11.03 -0.96
CA GLY A 300 -10.41 10.42 -2.18
C GLY A 300 -9.96 11.19 -3.43
N SER A 301 -10.75 11.08 -4.50
CA SER A 301 -10.59 11.94 -5.69
C SER A 301 -11.35 13.23 -5.47
N TRP A 302 -10.64 14.36 -5.52
CA TRP A 302 -11.24 15.69 -5.37
C TRP A 302 -11.11 16.47 -6.67
N GLY A 303 -12.20 17.06 -7.16
CA GLY A 303 -12.24 17.70 -8.48
C GLY A 303 -11.18 18.80 -8.64
N ARG A 304 -11.08 19.73 -7.67
CA ARG A 304 -10.08 20.81 -7.67
C ARG A 304 -8.65 20.26 -7.76
N ASP A 305 -8.27 19.41 -6.81
CA ASP A 305 -6.93 18.82 -6.72
C ASP A 305 -6.58 18.01 -7.97
N THR A 306 -7.56 17.29 -8.52
CA THR A 306 -7.41 16.52 -9.76
C THR A 306 -6.96 17.42 -10.90
N PHE A 307 -7.69 18.51 -11.15
CA PHE A 307 -7.39 19.40 -12.27
C PHE A 307 -6.06 20.13 -12.09
N ILE A 308 -5.73 20.58 -10.88
CA ILE A 308 -4.46 21.24 -10.56
C ILE A 308 -3.27 20.28 -10.78
N ALA A 309 -3.37 19.04 -10.29
CA ALA A 309 -2.25 18.11 -10.30
C ALA A 309 -2.06 17.42 -11.66
N LEU A 310 -3.13 17.27 -12.46
CA LEU A 310 -3.13 16.45 -13.69
C LEU A 310 -1.96 16.78 -14.65
N PRO A 311 -1.61 18.05 -14.94
CA PRO A 311 -0.51 18.34 -15.85
C PRO A 311 0.85 17.82 -15.39
N GLY A 312 1.16 17.97 -14.09
CA GLY A 312 2.39 17.43 -13.50
C GLY A 312 2.40 15.90 -13.52
N LEU A 313 1.28 15.28 -13.17
CA LEU A 313 1.13 13.81 -13.16
C LEU A 313 1.23 13.21 -14.56
N ALA A 314 0.70 13.88 -15.59
CA ALA A 314 0.81 13.49 -16.98
C ALA A 314 2.24 13.65 -17.51
N THR A 315 2.91 14.76 -17.18
CA THR A 315 4.30 15.02 -17.58
C THR A 315 5.27 13.98 -17.04
N ALA A 316 5.03 13.48 -15.82
CA ALA A 316 5.81 12.38 -15.24
C ALA A 316 5.74 11.06 -16.04
N ARG A 317 4.83 10.96 -17.03
CA ARG A 317 4.51 9.77 -17.83
C ARG A 317 4.56 10.06 -19.34
N PRO A 318 5.72 10.41 -19.92
CA PRO A 318 5.82 10.90 -21.29
C PRO A 318 5.16 9.98 -22.33
N ALA A 319 5.36 8.67 -22.23
CA ALA A 319 4.78 7.69 -23.16
C ALA A 319 3.25 7.54 -23.10
N LYS A 320 2.60 8.02 -22.03
CA LYS A 320 1.14 7.92 -21.81
C LYS A 320 0.53 9.26 -21.40
N LYS A 321 1.20 10.37 -21.73
CA LYS A 321 0.86 11.72 -21.27
C LYS A 321 -0.56 12.11 -21.68
N LEU A 322 -0.83 12.10 -22.99
CA LEU A 322 -2.15 12.45 -23.54
C LEU A 322 -3.23 11.44 -23.17
N GLN A 323 -2.87 10.16 -23.07
CA GLN A 323 -3.78 9.11 -22.61
C GLN A 323 -4.27 9.40 -21.18
N LEU A 324 -3.37 9.75 -20.27
CA LEU A 324 -3.76 10.03 -18.88
C LEU A 324 -4.68 11.26 -18.79
N TYR A 325 -4.39 12.33 -19.54
CA TYR A 325 -5.27 13.49 -19.61
C TYR A 325 -6.69 13.08 -20.02
N ARG A 326 -6.83 12.36 -21.14
CA ARG A 326 -8.13 11.91 -21.64
C ARG A 326 -8.86 11.06 -20.59
N GLU A 327 -8.19 10.03 -20.07
CA GLU A 327 -8.79 9.12 -19.07
C GLU A 327 -9.32 9.85 -17.83
N VAL A 328 -8.56 10.83 -17.31
CA VAL A 328 -8.96 11.60 -16.12
C VAL A 328 -10.04 12.63 -16.45
N LEU A 329 -9.87 13.42 -17.51
CA LEU A 329 -10.84 14.44 -17.91
C LEU A 329 -12.18 13.81 -18.29
N ASP A 330 -12.18 12.69 -19.03
CA ASP A 330 -13.39 11.95 -19.39
C ASP A 330 -14.10 11.44 -18.13
N THR A 331 -13.34 10.96 -17.13
CA THR A 331 -13.90 10.54 -15.83
C THR A 331 -14.55 11.70 -15.07
N GLN A 332 -13.89 12.87 -15.03
CA GLN A 332 -14.41 14.05 -14.34
C GLN A 332 -15.66 14.59 -15.05
N VAL A 333 -15.64 14.70 -16.39
CA VAL A 333 -16.78 15.16 -17.20
C VAL A 333 -17.98 14.24 -17.02
N GLY A 334 -17.78 12.92 -16.98
CA GLY A 334 -18.85 11.96 -16.72
C GLY A 334 -19.49 12.08 -15.33
N SER A 335 -18.87 12.84 -14.42
CA SER A 335 -19.38 13.10 -13.07
C SER A 335 -19.92 14.54 -12.89
N MET A 336 -19.91 15.34 -13.97
CA MET A 336 -20.37 16.73 -13.95
C MET A 336 -21.89 16.80 -13.80
N LYS A 337 -22.38 17.76 -13.03
CA LYS A 337 -23.81 18.05 -12.88
C LYS A 337 -24.02 19.56 -12.86
N ASP A 338 -24.96 20.05 -13.69
CA ASP A 338 -25.34 21.46 -13.74
C ASP A 338 -24.15 22.44 -13.89
N GLY A 339 -23.15 22.05 -14.68
CA GLY A 339 -21.93 22.84 -14.91
C GLY A 339 -20.93 22.85 -13.74
N LEU A 340 -21.13 22.00 -12.73
CA LEU A 340 -20.24 21.84 -11.58
C LEU A 340 -19.60 20.45 -11.55
N PHE A 341 -18.41 20.37 -10.95
CA PHE A 341 -17.70 19.12 -10.68
C PHE A 341 -17.77 18.77 -9.19
N PRO A 342 -17.87 17.49 -8.84
CA PRO A 342 -17.84 17.07 -7.44
C PRO A 342 -16.45 17.33 -6.85
N ASN A 343 -16.42 17.98 -5.70
CA ASN A 343 -15.16 18.29 -5.01
C ASN A 343 -14.75 17.20 -4.03
N MET A 344 -15.70 16.51 -3.42
CA MET A 344 -15.48 15.41 -2.49
C MET A 344 -16.69 14.46 -2.51
N GLY A 345 -16.63 13.39 -1.71
CA GLY A 345 -17.67 12.38 -1.63
C GLY A 345 -17.35 11.13 -2.46
N ASN A 346 -18.34 10.26 -2.59
CA ASN A 346 -18.27 9.04 -3.39
C ASN A 346 -19.28 9.12 -4.56
N ALA A 347 -19.40 8.05 -5.35
CA ALA A 347 -20.31 8.01 -6.48
C ALA A 347 -21.78 8.19 -6.07
N ASP A 348 -22.15 7.76 -4.86
CA ASP A 348 -23.54 7.77 -4.37
C ASP A 348 -23.91 9.09 -3.68
N ASN A 349 -22.94 9.79 -3.09
CA ASN A 349 -23.13 11.08 -2.41
C ASN A 349 -22.02 12.09 -2.77
N PRO A 350 -21.99 12.58 -4.02
CA PRO A 350 -21.03 13.59 -4.46
C PRO A 350 -21.36 14.99 -3.91
N ALA A 351 -20.36 15.71 -3.42
CA ALA A 351 -20.49 17.08 -2.95
C ALA A 351 -20.08 18.08 -4.03
N PHE A 352 -21.03 18.86 -4.53
CA PHE A 352 -20.83 19.93 -5.53
C PHE A 352 -20.64 21.30 -4.86
N ASN A 353 -19.66 21.41 -3.96
CA ASN A 353 -19.41 22.60 -3.15
C ASN A 353 -18.17 23.40 -3.58
N SER A 354 -17.76 23.27 -4.85
CA SER A 354 -16.54 23.91 -5.37
C SER A 354 -16.84 24.74 -6.62
N VAL A 355 -16.86 26.06 -6.44
CA VAL A 355 -17.09 27.05 -7.51
C VAL A 355 -15.85 27.31 -8.36
N ASP A 356 -14.66 26.88 -7.93
CA ASP A 356 -13.42 27.06 -8.67
C ASP A 356 -13.00 25.79 -9.43
N ALA A 357 -13.48 24.60 -9.06
CA ALA A 357 -13.16 23.36 -9.78
C ALA A 357 -13.49 23.43 -11.29
N PRO A 358 -14.62 24.00 -11.74
CA PRO A 358 -14.86 24.18 -13.16
C PRO A 358 -13.86 25.13 -13.83
N LEU A 359 -13.33 26.14 -13.14
CA LEU A 359 -12.28 27.01 -13.71
C LEU A 359 -10.96 26.26 -13.86
N TRP A 360 -10.61 25.41 -12.89
CA TRP A 360 -9.45 24.52 -13.00
C TRP A 360 -9.61 23.48 -14.12
N PHE A 361 -10.84 23.03 -14.41
CA PHE A 361 -11.10 22.18 -15.56
C PHE A 361 -10.71 22.86 -16.88
N PHE A 362 -11.06 24.14 -17.07
CA PHE A 362 -10.66 24.90 -18.26
C PHE A 362 -9.14 24.98 -18.37
N TRP A 363 -8.47 25.28 -17.25
CA TRP A 363 -7.02 25.29 -17.19
C TRP A 363 -6.41 23.92 -17.55
N ALA A 364 -6.94 22.82 -17.00
CA ALA A 364 -6.46 21.47 -17.30
C ALA A 364 -6.65 21.09 -18.78
N VAL A 365 -7.74 21.52 -19.41
CA VAL A 365 -7.98 21.33 -20.85
C VAL A 365 -7.01 22.16 -21.68
N GLN A 366 -6.71 23.40 -21.29
CA GLN A 366 -5.67 24.21 -21.94
C GLN A 366 -4.30 23.54 -21.84
N GLN A 367 -3.94 23.05 -20.65
CA GLN A 367 -2.69 22.32 -20.43
C GLN A 367 -2.62 21.03 -21.28
N TYR A 368 -3.75 20.33 -21.45
CA TYR A 368 -3.84 19.19 -22.36
C TYR A 368 -3.51 19.58 -23.82
N MET A 369 -4.06 20.70 -24.30
CA MET A 369 -3.79 21.22 -25.65
C MET A 369 -2.34 21.64 -25.83
N GLU A 370 -1.78 22.41 -24.90
CA GLU A 370 -0.37 22.83 -24.90
C GLU A 370 0.60 21.64 -24.89
N ASN A 371 0.15 20.50 -24.36
CA ASN A 371 0.92 19.27 -24.32
C ASN A 371 0.76 18.36 -25.56
N GLY A 372 0.03 18.81 -26.58
CA GLY A 372 -0.15 18.11 -27.86
C GLY A 372 -1.52 17.48 -28.08
N GLY A 373 -2.52 17.79 -27.23
CA GLY A 373 -3.90 17.34 -27.41
C GLY A 373 -4.61 18.12 -28.52
N THR A 374 -5.00 17.45 -29.61
CA THR A 374 -5.64 18.08 -30.79
C THR A 374 -7.17 17.97 -30.82
N ASP A 375 -7.73 17.09 -29.99
CA ASP A 375 -9.16 16.72 -29.92
C ASP A 375 -9.88 17.36 -28.72
N ALA A 376 -9.28 18.37 -28.09
CA ALA A 376 -9.80 18.98 -26.86
C ALA A 376 -11.19 19.60 -27.03
N TRP A 377 -11.42 20.36 -28.10
CA TRP A 377 -12.72 21.01 -28.34
C TRP A 377 -13.82 20.00 -28.69
N GLU A 378 -13.49 18.98 -29.49
CA GLU A 378 -14.42 17.91 -29.84
C GLU A 378 -14.92 17.17 -28.58
N ARG A 379 -14.00 16.85 -27.66
CA ARG A 379 -14.33 16.14 -26.42
C ARG A 379 -14.99 17.03 -25.37
N TYR A 380 -14.45 18.22 -25.15
CA TYR A 380 -14.72 19.01 -23.95
C TYR A 380 -15.45 20.32 -24.22
N GLY A 381 -15.65 20.71 -25.50
CA GLY A 381 -16.36 21.93 -25.86
C GLY A 381 -17.81 21.97 -25.36
N GLY A 382 -18.52 20.82 -25.38
CA GLY A 382 -19.86 20.68 -24.81
C GLY A 382 -19.88 20.93 -23.29
N PRO A 383 -19.10 20.15 -22.49
CA PRO A 383 -18.93 20.38 -21.06
C PRO A 383 -18.53 21.81 -20.69
N MET A 384 -17.55 22.40 -21.39
CA MET A 384 -17.11 23.79 -21.17
C MET A 384 -18.25 24.79 -21.38
N LYS A 385 -19.04 24.65 -22.45
CA LYS A 385 -20.22 25.51 -22.67
C LYS A 385 -21.27 25.34 -21.56
N SER A 386 -21.46 24.13 -21.06
CA SER A 386 -22.36 23.88 -19.92
C SER A 386 -21.92 24.63 -18.67
N VAL A 387 -20.62 24.64 -18.33
CA VAL A 387 -20.07 25.44 -17.22
C VAL A 387 -20.36 26.93 -17.42
N LEU A 388 -20.06 27.49 -18.59
CA LEU A 388 -20.26 28.92 -18.87
C LEU A 388 -21.74 29.33 -18.76
N ASN A 389 -22.65 28.49 -19.28
CA ASN A 389 -24.08 28.74 -19.22
C ASN A 389 -24.61 28.68 -17.78
N ALA A 390 -24.11 27.73 -16.98
CA ALA A 390 -24.44 27.60 -15.57
C ALA A 390 -24.02 28.87 -14.81
N TYR A 391 -22.77 29.30 -14.97
CA TYR A 391 -22.26 30.51 -14.29
C TYR A 391 -23.00 31.78 -14.70
N ARG A 392 -23.37 31.89 -15.98
CA ARG A 392 -24.17 33.00 -16.49
C ARG A 392 -25.58 33.04 -15.90
N SER A 393 -26.20 31.88 -15.70
CA SER A 393 -27.61 31.78 -15.27
C SER A 393 -27.78 31.83 -13.75
N GLY A 394 -26.68 31.70 -12.99
CA GLY A 394 -26.72 31.46 -11.55
C GLY A 394 -26.88 29.98 -11.25
N THR A 395 -25.94 29.42 -10.48
CA THR A 395 -25.90 28.00 -10.08
C THR A 395 -26.24 27.82 -8.62
#